data_AF-A0A8T3V0Q9-F1
#
_entry.id   AF-A0A8T3V0Q9-F1
#
_cell.length_a   1.000
_cell.length_b   1.000
_cell.length_c   1.000
_cell.angle_alpha   90.00
_cell.angle_beta   90.00
_cell.angle_gamma   90.00
#
_symmetry.space_group_name_H-M   'P 1'
#
loop_
_entity.id
_entity.type
_entity.pdbx_description
1 polymer ?
#
loop_
_entity_poly.entity_id
_entity_poly.type
_entity_poly.pdbx_seq_one_letter_code
_entity_poly.pdbx_strand_id
1 'polypeptide(L)'
;MPIDKAKIKEELVDKSNNILAKYAEKDIVESVSVMNMAAKTVFLGSLRVYNDDVVSNIKKDLKKELTGYGDLTIRDEKVIPCCAPRYVHISFNISIEN
;
A
#
# COMPACT_ATOMS: atom_id res chain seq x y z
N MET A 1 -21.69 -0.19 -11.67
CA MET A 1 -20.80 -1.06 -12.49
C MET A 1 -20.16 -2.07 -11.55
N PRO A 2 -20.03 -3.35 -11.92
CA PRO A 2 -19.32 -4.30 -11.07
C PRO A 2 -17.86 -3.85 -10.94
N ILE A 3 -17.39 -3.67 -9.71
CA ILE A 3 -15.98 -3.41 -9.44
C ILE A 3 -15.20 -4.68 -9.75
N ASP A 4 -14.25 -4.60 -10.68
CA ASP A 4 -13.32 -5.69 -10.95
C ASP A 4 -12.24 -5.72 -9.86
N LYS A 5 -12.55 -6.42 -8.78
CA LYS A 5 -11.69 -6.53 -7.59
C LYS A 5 -10.35 -7.20 -7.89
N ALA A 6 -10.33 -8.14 -8.83
CA ALA A 6 -9.10 -8.86 -9.20
C ALA A 6 -8.14 -7.90 -9.91
N LYS A 7 -8.66 -7.15 -10.89
CA LYS A 7 -7.89 -6.14 -11.60
C LYS A 7 -7.37 -5.04 -10.68
N ILE A 8 -8.22 -4.50 -9.79
CA ILE A 8 -7.77 -3.47 -8.82
C ILE A 8 -6.68 -4.05 -7.91
N LYS A 9 -6.84 -5.28 -7.41
CA LYS A 9 -5.82 -5.92 -6.57
C LYS A 9 -4.46 -6.00 -7.27
N GLU A 10 -4.43 -6.46 -8.52
CA GLU A 10 -3.21 -6.54 -9.32
C GLU A 10 -2.59 -5.15 -9.54
N GLU A 11 -3.39 -4.17 -9.96
CA GLU A 11 -2.91 -2.80 -10.17
C GLU A 11 -2.33 -2.16 -8.90
N LEU A 12 -2.94 -2.41 -7.73
CA LEU A 12 -2.44 -1.90 -6.45
C LEU A 12 -1.10 -2.54 -6.08
N VAL A 13 -0.93 -3.85 -6.33
CA VAL A 13 0.34 -4.55 -6.13
C VAL A 13 1.42 -3.99 -7.06
N ASP A 14 1.11 -3.88 -8.36
CA ASP A 14 2.07 -3.39 -9.36
C ASP A 14 2.48 -1.95 -9.10
N LYS A 15 1.53 -1.06 -8.80
CA LYS A 15 1.82 0.34 -8.44
C LYS A 15 2.68 0.43 -7.19
N SER A 16 2.39 -0.36 -6.17
CA SER A 16 3.18 -0.38 -4.93
C SER A 16 4.61 -0.84 -5.19
N ASN A 17 4.79 -1.92 -5.95
CA ASN A 17 6.11 -2.44 -6.30
C ASN A 17 6.90 -1.50 -7.21
N ASN A 18 6.24 -0.81 -8.15
CA ASN A 18 6.87 0.23 -8.97
C ASN A 18 7.38 1.41 -8.13
N ILE A 19 6.62 1.81 -7.10
CA ILE A 19 7.05 2.85 -6.15
C ILE A 19 8.26 2.35 -5.35
N LEU A 20 8.23 1.14 -4.80
CA LEU A 20 9.37 0.57 -4.07
C LEU A 20 10.63 0.50 -4.93
N ALA A 21 10.51 0.02 -6.17
CA ALA A 21 11.61 -0.06 -7.12
C ALA A 21 12.21 1.31 -7.45
N LYS A 22 11.38 2.35 -7.60
CA LYS A 22 11.82 3.74 -7.84
C LYS A 22 12.75 4.26 -6.74
N TYR A 23 12.57 3.83 -5.50
CA TYR A 23 13.39 4.22 -4.35
C TYR A 23 14.44 3.16 -3.97
N ALA A 24 14.65 2.14 -4.81
CA ALA A 24 15.57 1.03 -4.56
C ALA A 24 15.32 0.28 -3.24
N GLU A 25 14.05 0.20 -2.82
CA GLU A 25 13.65 -0.59 -1.66
C GLU A 25 13.69 -2.09 -1.96
N LYS A 26 13.98 -2.88 -0.91
CA LYS A 26 14.15 -4.33 -1.03
C LYS A 26 12.86 -5.13 -0.85
N ASP A 27 11.84 -4.50 -0.29
CA ASP A 27 10.57 -5.16 -0.02
C ASP A 27 9.78 -5.38 -1.32
N ILE A 28 8.90 -6.37 -1.31
CA ILE A 28 7.98 -6.66 -2.41
C ILE A 28 6.59 -6.86 -1.79
N VAL A 29 5.62 -6.12 -2.31
CA VAL A 29 4.21 -6.34 -1.99
C VAL A 29 3.75 -7.56 -2.78
N GLU A 30 3.56 -8.69 -2.08
CA GLU A 30 3.09 -9.94 -2.71
C GLU A 30 1.59 -9.93 -2.96
N SER A 31 0.82 -9.27 -2.08
CA SER A 31 -0.63 -9.24 -2.20
C SER A 31 -1.26 -8.06 -1.47
N VAL A 32 -2.44 -7.69 -1.95
CA VAL A 32 -3.38 -6.80 -1.26
C VAL A 32 -4.59 -7.63 -0.82
N SER A 33 -4.97 -7.47 0.43
CA SER A 33 -6.15 -8.13 1.01
C SER A 33 -7.41 -7.37 0.66
N VAL A 34 -8.52 -8.07 0.41
CA VAL A 34 -9.82 -7.48 0.07
C VAL A 34 -10.85 -7.86 1.12
N MET A 35 -11.45 -6.87 1.74
CA MET A 35 -12.52 -7.02 2.73
C MET A 35 -13.82 -6.48 2.14
N ASN A 36 -14.81 -7.35 1.96
CA ASN A 36 -16.14 -6.94 1.49
C ASN A 36 -17.02 -6.62 2.70
N MET A 37 -17.49 -5.38 2.80
CA MET A 37 -18.50 -4.95 3.75
C MET A 37 -19.83 -4.72 3.02
N ALA A 38 -20.94 -4.65 3.78
CA ALA A 38 -22.28 -4.50 3.20
C ALA A 38 -22.41 -3.28 2.26
N ALA A 39 -21.78 -2.15 2.60
CA ALA A 39 -21.86 -0.90 1.85
C ALA A 39 -20.60 -0.55 1.05
N LYS A 40 -19.49 -1.24 1.27
CA LYS A 40 -18.20 -0.89 0.66
C LYS A 40 -17.26 -2.07 0.52
N THR A 41 -16.35 -1.99 -0.43
CA THR A 41 -15.20 -2.88 -0.57
C THR A 41 -13.95 -2.16 -0.10
N VAL A 42 -13.17 -2.78 0.78
CA VAL A 42 -11.93 -2.22 1.33
C VAL A 42 -10.73 -3.05 0.87
N PHE A 43 -9.75 -2.39 0.26
CA PHE A 43 -8.47 -2.97 -0.11
C PHE A 43 -7.42 -2.58 0.94
N LEU A 44 -6.68 -3.56 1.44
CA LEU A 44 -5.71 -3.42 2.52
C LEU A 44 -4.34 -3.91 2.02
N GLY A 45 -3.38 -3.00 1.93
CA GLY A 45 -2.02 -3.32 1.53
C GLY A 45 -1.00 -2.78 2.53
N SER A 46 0.18 -3.37 2.51
CA SER A 46 1.30 -2.94 3.35
C SER A 46 2.62 -3.15 2.63
N LEU A 47 3.58 -2.29 2.94
CA LEU A 47 4.95 -2.38 2.46
C LEU A 47 5.93 -1.98 3.56
N ARG A 48 7.16 -2.45 3.43
CA ARG A 48 8.27 -2.16 4.33
C ARG A 48 9.27 -1.27 3.60
N VAL A 49 9.65 -0.18 4.26
CA VAL A 49 10.66 0.75 3.76
C VAL A 49 11.85 0.70 4.70
N TYR A 50 13.01 0.31 4.20
CA TYR A 50 14.23 0.20 5.01
C TYR A 50 15.01 1.51 5.07
N ASN A 51 14.82 2.41 4.09
CA ASN A 51 15.42 3.73 4.10
C ASN A 51 14.44 4.79 4.62
N ASP A 52 14.67 5.26 5.86
CA ASP A 52 13.85 6.29 6.51
C ASP A 52 13.75 7.60 5.70
N ASP A 53 14.79 7.95 4.91
CA ASP A 53 14.87 9.22 4.18
C ASP A 53 13.84 9.31 3.04
N VAL A 54 13.42 8.16 2.49
CA VAL A 54 12.48 8.11 1.35
C VAL A 54 11.04 7.86 1.78
N VAL A 55 10.78 7.52 3.04
CA VAL A 55 9.43 7.22 3.58
C VAL A 55 8.43 8.31 3.24
N SER A 56 8.79 9.58 3.46
CA SER A 56 7.87 10.69 3.17
C SER A 56 7.54 10.82 1.67
N ASN A 57 8.48 10.45 0.79
CA ASN A 57 8.29 10.54 -0.65
C ASN A 57 7.47 9.34 -1.16
N ILE A 58 7.74 8.15 -0.63
CA ILE A 58 6.93 6.94 -0.88
C ILE A 58 5.47 7.19 -0.48
N LYS A 59 5.20 7.78 0.70
CA LYS A 59 3.82 8.12 1.10
C LYS A 59 3.15 9.11 0.14
N LYS A 60 3.89 10.08 -0.40
CA LYS A 60 3.35 11.04 -1.38
C LYS A 60 3.02 10.35 -2.70
N ASP A 61 3.89 9.47 -3.18
CA ASP A 61 3.68 8.71 -4.42
C ASP A 61 2.52 7.73 -4.26
N LEU A 62 2.43 7.00 -3.13
CA LEU A 62 1.27 6.17 -2.81
C LEU A 62 -0.02 7.00 -2.81
N LYS A 63 -0.01 8.17 -2.17
CA LYS A 63 -1.19 9.04 -2.17
C LYS A 63 -1.57 9.47 -3.59
N LYS A 64 -0.61 9.88 -4.41
CA LYS A 64 -0.84 10.32 -5.78
C LYS A 64 -1.38 9.20 -6.67
N GLU A 65 -0.78 8.01 -6.60
CA GLU A 65 -1.11 6.87 -7.47
C GLU A 65 -2.36 6.12 -7.04
N LEU A 66 -2.69 6.11 -5.73
CA LEU A 66 -3.75 5.26 -5.19
C LEU A 66 -5.05 6.02 -4.85
N THR A 67 -5.04 7.36 -4.76
CA THR A 67 -6.28 8.14 -4.47
C THR A 67 -7.33 8.02 -5.57
N GLY A 68 -6.93 7.64 -6.79
CA GLY A 68 -7.87 7.45 -7.92
C GLY A 68 -8.83 6.27 -7.77
N TYR A 69 -8.56 5.35 -6.84
CA TYR A 69 -9.37 4.14 -6.65
C TYR A 69 -10.52 4.32 -5.66
N GLY A 70 -10.40 5.25 -4.70
CA GLY A 70 -11.38 5.45 -3.63
C GLY A 70 -10.83 6.26 -2.46
N ASP A 71 -11.50 6.18 -1.32
CA ASP A 71 -11.06 6.87 -0.10
C ASP A 71 -9.82 6.17 0.48
N LEU A 72 -8.67 6.84 0.33
CA LEU A 72 -7.35 6.33 0.69
C LEU A 72 -6.91 6.84 2.07
N THR A 73 -6.63 5.90 2.96
CA THR A 73 -5.95 6.14 4.23
C THR A 73 -4.56 5.49 4.21
N ILE A 74 -3.52 6.24 4.56
CA ILE A 74 -2.16 5.71 4.72
C ILE A 74 -1.72 5.90 6.18
N ARG A 75 -1.11 4.88 6.77
CA ARG A 75 -0.51 4.89 8.10
C ARG A 75 0.90 4.36 8.03
N ASP A 76 1.76 4.81 8.93
CA ASP A 76 3.13 4.32 9.04
C ASP A 76 3.54 4.14 10.50
N GLU A 77 4.39 3.14 10.74
CA GLU A 77 4.94 2.80 12.04
C GLU A 77 6.41 2.39 11.90
N LYS A 78 7.28 2.89 12.79
CA LYS A 78 8.68 2.47 12.83
C LYS A 78 8.78 1.14 13.56
N VAL A 79 9.29 0.12 12.87
CA VAL A 79 9.50 -1.22 13.42
C VAL A 79 10.98 -1.43 13.70
N ILE A 80 11.28 -1.81 14.95
CA ILE A 80 12.63 -2.16 15.40
C ILE A 80 12.61 -3.62 15.85
N PRO A 81 12.89 -4.57 14.93
CA PRO A 81 12.96 -5.98 15.27
C PRO A 81 14.23 -6.27 16.10
N CYS A 82 14.19 -7.32 16.92
CA CYS A 82 15.33 -7.74 17.73
C CYS A 82 16.48 -8.34 16.91
N CYS A 83 16.15 -9.00 15.78
CA CYS A 83 17.11 -9.78 14.98
C CYS A 83 17.04 -9.47 13.47
N ALA A 84 16.46 -8.34 13.08
CA ALA A 84 16.34 -7.95 11.67
C ALA A 84 16.55 -6.43 11.50
N PRO A 85 16.85 -5.96 10.27
CA PRO A 85 16.98 -4.54 9.99
C PRO A 85 15.72 -3.77 10.38
N ARG A 86 15.91 -2.55 10.87
CA ARG A 86 14.81 -1.61 11.13
C ARG A 86 14.15 -1.27 9.80
N TYR A 87 12.84 -1.07 9.85
CA TYR A 87 12.06 -0.63 8.70
C TYR A 87 10.87 0.19 9.17
N VAL A 88 10.35 1.02 8.29
CA VAL A 88 9.05 1.66 8.47
C VAL A 88 8.00 0.80 7.78
N HIS A 89 7.05 0.32 8.56
CA HIS A 89 5.88 -0.38 8.05
C HIS A 89 4.87 0.67 7.58
N ILE A 90 4.55 0.69 6.29
CA ILE A 90 3.53 1.57 5.73
C ILE A 90 2.33 0.72 5.35
N SER A 91 1.16 1.04 5.88
CA SER A 91 -0.11 0.39 5.54
C SER A 91 -1.01 1.37 4.80
N PHE A 92 -1.70 0.90 3.77
CA PHE A 92 -2.68 1.68 3.03
C PHE A 92 -4.02 0.94 2.94
N ASN A 93 -5.10 1.70 3.08
CA ASN A 93 -6.47 1.22 3.03
C ASN A 93 -7.23 2.04 1.98
N ILE A 94 -7.90 1.39 1.04
CA ILE A 94 -8.72 2.06 0.02
C ILE A 94 -10.15 1.57 0.18
N SER A 95 -11.07 2.47 0.49
CA SER A 95 -12.50 2.18 0.57
C SER A 95 -13.21 2.61 -0.71
N ILE A 96 -13.97 1.69 -1.32
CA ILE A 96 -14.82 1.95 -2.49
C ILE A 96 -16.25 1.64 -2.10
N GLU A 97 -17.15 2.61 -2.20
CA GLU A 97 -18.59 2.40 -1.97
C GLU A 97 -19.17 1.51 -3.08
N ASN A 98 -20.09 0.59 -2.69
CA ASN A 98 -20.68 -0.40 -3.60
C ASN A 98 -21.82 0.20 -4.46
#